data_AF-A0AAU3I8X4-F1
#
_entry.id   AF-A0AAU3I8X4-F1
#
_cell.length_a   1.000
_cell.length_b   1.000
_cell.length_c   1.000
_cell.angle_alpha   90.00
_cell.angle_beta   90.00
_cell.angle_gamma   90.00
#
_symmetry.space_group_name_H-M   'P 1'
#
loop_
_entity.id
_entity.type
_entity.pdbx_description
1 polymer ?
#
loop_
_entity_poly.entity_id
_entity_poly.type
_entity_poly.pdbx_seq_one_letter_code
_entity_poly.pdbx_strand_id
1 'polypeptide(L)'
;MIRHYRRFVDQRRTHRPSEEYREPSDSEWQDFRDHFSLRKVALGTCDRPYGTPCQHEHACIRCPMLRLDLAQEPRLLEIEANTRQRLGEAQRMHWLGEVAGLQESLRHIADKKQQAERLRARTDRGEDGVAALGWAITPP
;
A
#
# COMPACT_ATOMS: atom_id res chain seq x y z
N MET A 1 -28.30 17.55 20.27
CA MET A 1 -27.79 16.19 19.95
C MET A 1 -26.32 15.98 20.35
N ILE A 2 -25.39 16.89 19.99
CA ILE A 2 -23.93 16.76 20.26
C ILE A 2 -23.59 16.57 21.77
N ARG A 3 -24.29 17.25 22.68
CA ARG A 3 -24.04 17.15 24.13
C ARG A 3 -24.31 15.77 24.72
N HIS A 4 -25.41 15.12 24.32
CA HIS A 4 -25.74 13.77 24.82
C HIS A 4 -24.75 12.72 24.32
N TYR A 5 -24.33 12.84 23.06
CA TYR A 5 -23.32 11.97 22.47
C TYR A 5 -21.96 12.09 23.19
N ARG A 6 -21.47 13.32 23.43
CA ARG A 6 -20.20 13.53 24.17
C ARG A 6 -20.25 12.94 25.57
N ARG A 7 -21.33 13.20 26.32
CA ARG A 7 -21.53 12.64 27.67
C ARG A 7 -21.51 11.11 27.67
N PHE A 8 -22.15 10.48 26.68
CA PHE A 8 -22.12 9.03 26.53
C PHE A 8 -20.71 8.48 26.27
N VAL A 9 -19.92 9.15 25.41
CA VAL A 9 -18.53 8.75 25.14
C VAL A 9 -17.65 8.92 26.38
N ASP A 10 -17.74 10.06 27.07
CA ASP A 10 -16.93 10.35 28.26
C ASP A 10 -17.18 9.34 29.39
N GLN A 11 -18.45 8.95 29.59
CA GLN A 11 -18.83 7.97 30.61
C GLN A 11 -18.33 6.55 30.28
N ARG A 12 -18.04 6.24 29.01
CA ARG A 12 -17.41 4.97 28.62
C ARG A 12 -15.89 5.02 28.80
N ARG A 13 -15.27 6.18 28.59
CA ARG A 13 -13.81 6.35 28.79
C ARG A 13 -13.42 6.13 30.26
N THR A 14 -14.27 6.48 31.21
CA THR A 14 -14.02 6.22 32.64
C THR A 14 -13.93 4.74 33.03
N HIS A 15 -14.41 3.83 32.16
CA HIS A 15 -14.35 2.38 32.41
C HIS A 15 -13.10 1.70 31.83
N ARG A 16 -12.26 2.41 31.07
CA ARG A 16 -10.99 1.87 30.58
C ARG A 16 -9.82 2.35 31.43
N PRO A 17 -8.74 1.55 31.53
CA PRO A 17 -7.49 1.97 32.15
C PRO A 17 -7.02 3.32 31.56
N SER A 18 -6.59 4.24 32.41
CA SER A 18 -6.16 5.58 32.00
C SER A 18 -4.95 5.56 31.05
N GLU A 19 -4.13 4.51 31.12
CA GLU A 19 -2.99 4.32 30.22
C GLU A 19 -3.39 4.25 28.74
N GLU A 20 -4.59 3.76 28.41
CA GLU A 20 -5.09 3.72 27.03
C GLU A 20 -5.41 5.11 26.44
N TYR A 21 -5.54 6.13 27.29
CA TYR A 21 -5.81 7.51 26.88
C TYR A 21 -4.64 8.45 27.13
N ARG A 22 -3.45 7.92 27.42
CA ARG A 22 -2.22 8.70 27.51
C ARG A 22 -2.03 9.50 26.21
N GLU A 23 -1.66 10.77 26.33
CA GLU A 23 -1.23 11.54 25.18
C GLU A 23 0.07 10.97 24.61
N PRO A 24 0.12 10.64 23.31
CA PRO A 24 1.36 10.17 22.69
C PRO A 24 2.46 11.22 22.83
N SER A 25 3.69 10.78 23.08
CA SER A 25 4.86 11.66 23.15
C SER A 25 5.21 12.24 21.78
N ASP A 26 5.99 13.33 21.77
CA ASP A 26 6.51 13.90 20.52
C ASP A 26 7.34 12.90 19.70
N SER A 27 8.05 11.97 20.36
CA SER A 27 8.78 10.90 19.69
C SER A 27 7.84 9.87 19.05
N GLU A 28 6.77 9.47 19.75
CA GLU A 28 5.74 8.58 19.19
C GLU A 28 5.02 9.24 18.01
N TRP A 29 4.78 10.56 18.08
CA TRP A 29 4.26 11.36 16.97
C TRP A 29 5.24 11.44 15.80
N GLN A 30 6.52 11.62 16.07
CA GLN A 30 7.55 11.65 15.04
C GLN A 30 7.65 10.29 14.33
N ASP A 31 7.72 9.20 15.09
CA ASP A 31 7.75 7.84 14.57
C ASP A 31 6.50 7.51 13.73
N PHE A 32 5.32 7.96 14.17
CA PHE A 32 4.08 7.82 13.41
C PHE A 32 4.15 8.57 12.07
N ARG A 33 4.63 9.82 12.06
CA ARG A 33 4.75 10.64 10.84
C ARG A 33 5.79 10.07 9.87
N ASP A 34 6.90 9.59 10.41
CA ASP A 34 7.99 9.01 9.64
C ASP A 34 7.59 7.66 9.05
N HIS A 35 6.71 6.90 9.71
CA HIS A 35 6.23 5.61 9.20
C HIS A 35 5.59 5.69 7.81
N PHE A 36 4.80 6.74 7.53
CA PHE A 36 4.14 6.95 6.24
C PHE A 36 5.08 7.57 5.20
N SER A 37 6.02 8.41 5.66
CA SER A 37 6.94 9.15 4.80
C SER A 37 8.10 8.29 4.31
N LEU A 38 8.50 7.27 5.09
CA LEU A 38 9.72 6.49 4.85
C LEU A 38 9.49 5.19 4.06
N ARG A 39 8.25 4.71 3.91
CA ARG A 39 7.97 3.44 3.21
C ARG A 39 7.80 3.61 1.69
N LYS A 40 8.81 4.20 1.05
CA LYS A 40 9.09 3.91 -0.36
C LYS A 40 9.73 2.53 -0.43
N VAL A 41 9.06 1.61 -1.10
CA VAL A 41 9.61 0.30 -1.44
C VAL A 41 10.03 0.29 -2.91
N ALA A 42 10.79 -0.73 -3.29
CA ALA A 42 11.38 -0.89 -4.61
C ALA A 42 10.43 -0.65 -5.81
N LEU A 43 9.12 -0.88 -5.65
CA LEU A 43 8.11 -0.80 -6.70
C LEU A 43 7.05 0.30 -6.48
N GLY A 44 7.14 1.08 -5.40
CA GLY A 44 6.15 2.11 -5.09
C GLY A 44 5.97 2.34 -3.59
N THR A 45 4.73 2.50 -3.15
CA THR A 45 4.40 2.88 -1.76
C THR A 45 3.60 1.78 -1.08
N CYS A 46 3.92 1.50 0.19
CA CYS A 46 3.16 0.54 1.00
C CYS A 46 2.14 1.29 1.88
N ASP A 47 0.84 1.10 1.63
CA ASP A 47 -0.26 1.75 2.36
C ASP A 47 -0.61 1.03 3.68
N ARG A 48 0.31 0.24 4.23
CA ARG A 48 0.02 -0.56 5.43
C ARG A 48 -0.11 0.33 6.68
N PRO A 49 -1.11 0.09 7.55
CA PRO A 49 -1.21 0.80 8.83
C PRO A 49 -0.01 0.58 9.76
N TYR A 50 0.33 1.62 10.52
CA TYR A 50 1.34 1.57 11.58
C TYR A 50 1.09 0.40 12.54
N GLY A 51 2.16 -0.27 12.96
CA GLY A 51 2.09 -1.36 13.94
C GLY A 51 1.49 -2.68 13.43
N THR A 52 1.15 -2.80 12.14
CA THR A 52 0.63 -4.06 11.59
C THR A 52 1.73 -4.91 10.95
N PRO A 53 1.93 -6.16 11.38
CA PRO A 53 2.92 -7.06 10.77
C PRO A 53 2.50 -7.42 9.35
N CYS A 54 3.47 -7.77 8.50
CA CYS A 54 3.15 -8.64 7.38
C CYS A 54 4.02 -9.86 7.33
N GLN A 55 3.42 -10.90 6.77
CA GLN A 55 4.11 -12.13 6.39
C GLN A 55 5.14 -11.88 5.26
N HIS A 56 5.02 -10.78 4.54
CA HIS A 56 5.79 -10.48 3.32
C HIS A 56 6.77 -9.33 3.51
N GLU A 57 7.39 -9.19 4.68
CA GLU A 57 8.21 -8.03 5.06
C GLU A 57 9.36 -7.77 4.08
N HIS A 58 9.73 -8.80 3.30
CA HIS A 58 10.74 -8.76 2.24
C HIS A 58 10.18 -9.01 0.83
N ALA A 59 8.89 -9.33 0.67
CA ALA A 59 8.26 -9.69 -0.61
C ALA A 59 7.17 -8.68 -1.02
N CYS A 60 7.59 -7.44 -1.30
CA CYS A 60 6.70 -6.31 -1.58
C CYS A 60 5.66 -6.60 -2.68
N ILE A 61 5.99 -7.41 -3.69
CA ILE A 61 5.12 -7.70 -4.83
C ILE A 61 3.84 -8.45 -4.45
N ARG A 62 3.90 -9.33 -3.43
CA ARG A 62 2.74 -10.08 -2.92
C ARG A 62 1.89 -9.28 -1.93
N CYS A 63 2.35 -8.09 -1.55
CA CYS A 63 1.63 -7.28 -0.59
C CYS A 63 0.39 -6.67 -1.25
N PRO A 64 -0.84 -6.94 -0.74
CA PRO A 64 -2.04 -6.29 -1.27
C PRO A 64 -2.03 -4.78 -1.03
N MET A 65 -1.36 -4.33 0.03
CA MET A 65 -1.20 -2.91 0.38
C MET A 65 -0.12 -2.19 -0.43
N LEU A 66 0.61 -2.87 -1.33
CA LEU A 66 1.52 -2.20 -2.24
C LEU A 66 0.71 -1.47 -3.32
N ARG A 67 0.87 -0.15 -3.36
CA ARG A 67 0.47 0.71 -4.48
C ARG A 67 1.65 0.86 -5.42
N LEU A 68 1.51 0.33 -6.63
CA LEU A 68 2.55 0.42 -7.66
C LEU A 68 2.77 1.88 -8.07
N ASP A 69 4.03 2.29 -8.16
CA ASP A 69 4.44 3.51 -8.87
C ASP A 69 4.56 3.19 -10.36
N LEU A 70 3.85 3.93 -11.21
CA LEU A 70 3.87 3.74 -12.67
C LEU A 70 5.29 3.89 -13.25
N ALA A 71 6.15 4.70 -12.63
CA ALA A 71 7.55 4.82 -13.05
C ALA A 71 8.36 3.51 -12.84
N GLN A 72 7.88 2.60 -11.97
CA GLN A 72 8.52 1.31 -11.68
C GLN A 72 7.93 0.14 -12.46
N GLU A 73 7.01 0.38 -13.40
CA GLU A 73 6.46 -0.70 -14.22
C GLU A 73 7.50 -1.48 -15.05
N PRO A 74 8.54 -0.85 -15.65
CA PRO A 74 9.59 -1.60 -16.33
C PRO A 74 10.25 -2.64 -15.42
N ARG A 75 10.51 -2.25 -14.16
CA ARG A 75 11.05 -3.15 -13.14
C ARG A 75 10.08 -4.26 -12.75
N LEU A 76 8.78 -3.99 -12.72
CA LEU A 76 7.76 -5.03 -12.49
C LEU A 76 7.80 -6.10 -13.60
N LEU A 77 7.97 -5.68 -14.85
CA LEU A 77 8.08 -6.59 -16.00
C LEU A 77 9.38 -7.40 -15.98
N GLU A 78 10.50 -6.81 -15.55
CA GLU A 78 11.76 -7.53 -15.33
C GLU A 78 11.60 -8.62 -14.26
N ILE A 79 10.92 -8.32 -13.15
CA ILE A 79 10.60 -9.30 -12.11
C ILE A 79 9.70 -10.40 -12.67
N GLU A 80 8.72 -10.07 -13.52
CA GLU A 80 7.87 -11.06 -14.20
C GLU A 80 8.70 -12.03 -15.04
N ALA A 81 9.59 -11.49 -15.89
CA ALA A 81 10.44 -12.30 -16.76
C ALA A 81 11.35 -13.23 -15.96
N ASN A 82 12.01 -12.71 -14.92
CA ASN A 82 12.85 -13.52 -14.05
C ASN A 82 12.05 -14.61 -13.31
N THR A 83 10.86 -14.27 -12.82
CA THR A 83 9.98 -15.22 -12.13
C THR A 83 9.53 -16.35 -13.06
N ARG A 84 9.21 -16.03 -14.34
CA ARG A 84 8.86 -17.04 -15.35
C ARG A 84 10.04 -17.96 -15.67
N GLN A 85 11.26 -17.42 -15.80
CA GLN A 85 12.45 -18.22 -16.03
C GLN A 85 12.69 -19.20 -14.87
N ARG A 86 12.67 -18.69 -13.63
CA ARG A 86 12.82 -19.51 -12.42
C ARG A 86 11.73 -20.57 -12.28
N LEU A 87 10.50 -20.25 -12.70
CA LEU A 87 9.40 -21.23 -12.70
C LEU A 87 9.70 -22.39 -13.65
N GLY A 88 10.18 -22.09 -14.86
CA GLY A 88 10.58 -23.12 -15.82
C GLY A 88 11.72 -24.00 -15.29
N GLU A 89 12.70 -23.40 -14.59
CA GLU A 89 13.78 -24.14 -13.92
C GLU A 89 13.24 -25.04 -12.80
N ALA A 90 12.42 -24.50 -11.89
CA ALA A 90 11.83 -25.24 -10.77
C ALA A 90 10.95 -26.40 -11.24
N GLN A 91 10.22 -26.23 -12.34
CA GLN A 91 9.43 -27.29 -12.97
C GLN A 91 10.30 -28.43 -13.49
N ARG A 92 11.39 -28.12 -14.22
CA ARG A 92 12.34 -29.14 -14.70
C ARG A 92 12.99 -29.91 -13.54
N MET A 93 13.32 -29.21 -12.46
CA MET A 93 13.95 -29.78 -11.27
C MET A 93 12.97 -30.42 -10.27
N HIS A 94 11.66 -30.39 -10.56
CA HIS A 94 10.59 -30.90 -9.69
C HIS A 94 10.60 -30.30 -8.27
N TRP A 95 10.98 -29.04 -8.13
CA TRP A 95 10.94 -28.32 -6.85
C TRP A 95 9.53 -27.79 -6.57
N LEU A 96 8.64 -28.68 -6.12
CA LEU A 96 7.21 -28.38 -5.97
C LEU A 96 6.91 -27.16 -5.07
N GLY A 97 7.67 -26.98 -3.99
CA GLY A 97 7.52 -25.83 -3.09
C GLY A 97 7.86 -24.50 -3.77
N GLU A 98 8.94 -24.48 -4.57
CA GLU A 98 9.33 -23.30 -5.35
C GLU A 98 8.33 -23.00 -6.46
N VAL A 99 7.84 -24.03 -7.16
CA VAL A 99 6.82 -23.89 -8.21
C VAL A 99 5.58 -23.18 -7.66
N ALA A 100 5.05 -23.63 -6.52
CA ALA A 100 3.89 -23.02 -5.90
C ALA A 100 4.13 -21.55 -5.51
N GLY A 101 5.29 -21.27 -4.91
CA GLY A 101 5.67 -19.89 -4.54
C GLY A 101 5.84 -18.96 -5.75
N LEU A 102 6.44 -19.45 -6.84
CA LEU A 102 6.65 -18.67 -8.06
C LEU A 102 5.33 -18.41 -8.81
N GLN A 103 4.43 -19.39 -8.87
CA GLN A 103 3.09 -19.21 -9.42
C GLN A 103 2.29 -18.16 -8.62
N GLU A 104 2.39 -18.18 -7.30
CA GLU A 104 1.76 -17.16 -6.46
C GLU A 104 2.32 -15.76 -6.73
N SER A 105 3.65 -15.63 -6.83
CA SER A 105 4.26 -14.37 -7.22
C SER A 105 3.74 -13.86 -8.58
N LEU A 106 3.57 -14.74 -9.58
CA LEU A 106 3.03 -14.37 -10.90
C LEU A 106 1.59 -13.89 -10.84
N ARG A 107 0.74 -14.47 -9.98
CA ARG A 107 -0.63 -13.96 -9.76
C ARG A 107 -0.60 -12.53 -9.24
N HIS A 108 0.20 -12.26 -8.22
CA HIS A 108 0.32 -10.92 -7.68
C HIS A 108 0.93 -9.92 -8.68
N ILE A 109 1.91 -10.34 -9.49
CA ILE A 109 2.44 -9.51 -10.59
C ILE A 109 1.31 -9.10 -11.54
N ALA A 110 0.45 -10.03 -11.94
CA ALA A 110 -0.68 -9.74 -12.81
C ALA A 110 -1.65 -8.73 -12.17
N ASP A 111 -1.95 -8.87 -10.88
CA ASP A 111 -2.80 -7.91 -10.15
C ASP A 111 -2.18 -6.51 -10.14
N LYS A 112 -0.85 -6.40 -9.97
CA LYS A 112 -0.14 -5.12 -10.03
C LYS A 112 -0.15 -4.50 -11.43
N LYS A 113 -0.06 -5.30 -12.49
CA LYS A 113 -0.21 -4.81 -13.87
C LYS A 113 -1.62 -4.26 -14.12
N GLN A 114 -2.66 -4.96 -13.67
CA GLN A 114 -4.02 -4.43 -13.75
C GLN A 114 -4.21 -3.16 -12.91
N GLN A 115 -3.53 -3.05 -11.75
CA GLN A 115 -3.51 -1.81 -10.97
C GLN A 115 -2.88 -0.66 -11.78
N ALA A 116 -1.78 -0.90 -12.49
CA ALA A 116 -1.12 0.07 -13.34
C ALA A 116 -2.03 0.55 -14.49
N GLU A 117 -2.69 -0.38 -15.18
CA GLU A 117 -3.67 -0.09 -16.24
C GLU A 117 -4.82 0.79 -15.73
N ARG A 118 -5.38 0.46 -14.56
CA ARG A 118 -6.43 1.27 -13.93
C ARG A 118 -5.95 2.67 -13.55
N LEU A 119 -4.68 2.82 -13.14
CA LEU A 119 -4.10 4.12 -12.83
C LEU A 119 -3.91 4.96 -14.10
N ARG A 120 -3.39 4.38 -15.18
CA ARG A 120 -3.26 5.05 -16.48
C ARG A 120 -4.59 5.55 -17.02
N ALA A 121 -5.60 4.67 -17.07
CA ALA A 121 -6.94 5.03 -17.53
C ALA A 121 -7.62 6.10 -16.67
N ARG A 122 -7.18 6.32 -15.42
CA ARG A 122 -7.64 7.43 -14.58
C ARG A 122 -6.90 8.72 -14.88
N THR A 123 -5.61 8.67 -15.17
CA THR A 123 -4.82 9.82 -15.62
C THR A 123 -5.35 10.33 -16.95
N ASP A 124 -5.59 9.45 -17.92
CA ASP A 124 -6.09 9.83 -19.25
C ASP A 124 -7.48 10.49 -19.16
N ARG A 125 -8.38 9.96 -18.30
CA ARG A 125 -9.68 10.59 -18.01
C ARG A 125 -9.59 11.85 -17.15
N GLY A 126 -8.49 12.02 -16.42
CA GLY A 126 -8.23 13.15 -15.54
C GLY A 126 -7.69 14.36 -16.31
N GLU A 127 -6.97 14.15 -17.41
CA GLU A 127 -6.61 15.19 -18.37
C GLU A 127 -7.86 15.82 -19.02
N ASP A 128 -8.97 15.07 -19.12
CA ASP A 128 -10.28 15.62 -19.49
C ASP A 128 -11.02 16.31 -18.31
N GLY A 129 -10.64 16.01 -17.06
CA GLY A 129 -11.33 16.45 -15.84
C GLY A 129 -10.80 17.74 -15.21
N VAL A 130 -9.52 18.09 -15.41
CA VAL A 130 -8.97 19.38 -14.94
C VAL A 130 -9.55 20.56 -15.72
N ALA A 131 -9.97 20.35 -16.98
CA ALA A 131 -10.73 21.35 -17.74
C ALA A 131 -12.17 21.52 -17.25
N ALA A 132 -12.75 20.54 -16.53
CA ALA A 132 -14.15 20.55 -16.10
C ALA A 132 -14.38 21.09 -14.69
N LEU A 133 -13.34 21.14 -13.83
CA LEU A 133 -13.43 21.73 -12.51
C LEU A 133 -12.80 23.13 -12.57
N GLY A 134 -13.61 24.13 -12.97
CA GLY A 134 -13.22 25.54 -13.08
C GLY A 134 -12.78 26.18 -11.76
N TRP A 135 -11.60 25.80 -11.27
CA TRP A 135 -10.89 26.47 -10.19
C TRP A 135 -9.78 27.33 -10.82
N ALA A 136 -10.12 28.55 -11.20
CA ALA A 136 -9.10 29.54 -11.49
C ALA A 136 -8.44 29.93 -10.15
N ILE A 137 -7.22 29.46 -9.88
CA ILE A 137 -6.34 30.21 -8.98
C ILE A 137 -5.93 31.46 -9.74
N THR A 138 -6.42 32.61 -9.31
CA THR A 138 -5.79 33.89 -9.63
C THR A 138 -4.69 34.13 -8.60
N PRO A 139 -3.39 34.16 -8.98
CA PRO A 139 -2.34 34.54 -8.03
C PRO A 139 -2.41 36.06 -7.74
N PRO A 140 -1.90 36.51 -6.57
CA PRO A 140 -1.90 37.93 -6.19
C PRO A 140 -0.97 38.78 -7.04
#